data_AF-A0A8B7IYN1-F1
#
_entry.id   AF-A0A8B7IYN1-F1
#
_cell.length_a   1.000
_cell.length_b   1.000
_cell.length_c   1.000
_cell.angle_alpha   90.00
_cell.angle_beta   90.00
_cell.angle_gamma   90.00
#
_symmetry.space_group_name_H-M   'P 1'
#
loop_
_entity.id
_entity.type
_entity.pdbx_description
1 polymer ?
#
loop_
_entity_poly.entity_id
_entity_poly.type
_entity_poly.pdbx_seq_one_letter_code
_entity_poly.pdbx_strand_id
1 'polypeptide(L)'
;MYGVWGRKRLGPISTDAVTAPAPPEEEPPSQPQLGELTASHVTPTSVQLEWTIPEGTFDSFTVQYKDAQGQPQVLPVDGESRTVTVPDLVPSHRYKFNMYGVWGRKRLGPISTDAVT
;
A
#
# COMPACT_ATOMS: atom_id res chain seq x y z
N MET A 1 -49.85 -47.28 -4.03
CA MET A 1 -48.44 -47.63 -3.74
C MET A 1 -48.21 -47.39 -2.26
N TYR A 2 -47.92 -48.44 -1.49
CA TYR A 2 -47.66 -48.40 -0.05
C TYR A 2 -46.15 -48.31 0.20
N GLY A 3 -45.71 -47.65 1.27
CA GLY A 3 -44.27 -47.53 1.56
C GLY A 3 -43.87 -46.71 2.80
N VAL A 4 -44.56 -46.92 3.93
CA VAL A 4 -44.03 -47.02 5.31
C VAL A 4 -43.02 -45.98 5.84
N TRP A 5 -43.47 -45.27 6.87
CA TRP A 5 -42.73 -44.53 7.89
C TRP A 5 -41.83 -45.45 8.74
N GLY A 6 -40.56 -45.08 8.93
CA GLY A 6 -39.81 -45.45 10.13
C GLY A 6 -38.33 -45.78 9.92
N ARG A 7 -37.46 -44.97 10.53
CA ARG A 7 -36.68 -45.38 11.71
C ARG A 7 -35.81 -44.23 12.20
N LYS A 8 -36.13 -43.79 13.41
CA LYS A 8 -35.27 -43.01 14.28
C LYS A 8 -34.20 -43.96 14.84
N ARG A 9 -32.92 -43.63 14.72
CA ARG A 9 -31.86 -44.17 15.60
C ARG A 9 -31.02 -43.00 16.09
N LEU A 10 -31.09 -42.77 17.39
CA LEU A 10 -30.18 -41.94 18.18
C LEU A 10 -28.97 -42.80 18.57
N GLY A 11 -27.79 -42.20 18.62
CA GLY A 11 -26.60 -42.79 19.24
C GLY A 11 -25.33 -42.07 18.80
N PRO A 12 -24.48 -41.59 19.72
CA PRO A 12 -23.45 -40.61 19.45
C PRO A 12 -22.28 -41.28 18.74
N ILE A 13 -21.69 -40.61 17.77
CA ILE A 13 -20.32 -40.90 17.39
C ILE A 13 -19.53 -39.73 17.94
N SER A 14 -18.98 -39.93 19.14
CA SER A 14 -17.76 -39.25 19.56
C SER A 14 -16.73 -39.54 18.49
N THR A 15 -16.61 -38.63 17.54
CA THR A 15 -15.36 -38.46 16.82
C THR A 15 -14.73 -37.25 17.48
N ASP A 16 -13.85 -37.53 18.43
CA ASP A 16 -12.77 -36.62 18.82
C ASP A 16 -11.85 -36.51 17.59
N ALA A 17 -12.33 -35.78 16.57
CA ALA A 17 -11.46 -35.31 15.51
C ALA A 17 -10.69 -34.17 16.16
N VAL A 18 -9.54 -34.53 16.72
CA VAL A 18 -8.48 -33.62 17.15
C VAL A 18 -8.51 -32.42 16.23
N THR A 19 -8.97 -31.30 16.77
CA THR A 19 -8.87 -29.99 16.14
C THR A 19 -7.40 -29.78 15.84
N ALA A 20 -6.99 -30.00 14.60
CA ALA A 20 -5.80 -29.30 14.12
C ALA A 20 -6.11 -27.81 14.35
N PRO A 21 -5.28 -27.07 15.10
CA PRO A 21 -5.47 -25.64 15.20
C PRO A 21 -5.53 -25.13 13.77
N ALA A 22 -6.64 -24.47 13.42
CA ALA A 22 -6.70 -23.72 12.17
C ALA A 22 -5.41 -22.89 12.11
N PRO A 23 -4.74 -22.82 10.94
CA PRO A 23 -3.68 -21.82 10.78
C PRO A 23 -4.26 -20.49 11.27
N PRO A 24 -3.52 -19.71 12.07
CA PRO A 24 -4.04 -18.46 12.59
C PRO A 24 -4.67 -17.73 11.42
N GLU A 25 -5.97 -17.42 11.53
CA GLU A 25 -6.60 -16.47 10.61
C GLU A 25 -5.77 -15.20 10.77
N GLU A 26 -4.79 -15.03 9.90
CA GLU A 26 -4.09 -13.76 9.72
C GLU A 26 -5.23 -12.78 9.50
N GLU A 27 -5.44 -11.90 10.49
CA GLU A 27 -6.40 -10.82 10.38
C GLU A 27 -6.20 -10.20 8.99
N PRO A 28 -7.28 -9.99 8.22
CA PRO A 28 -7.13 -9.46 6.87
C PRO A 28 -6.23 -8.24 6.95
N PRO A 29 -5.16 -8.16 6.13
CA PRO A 29 -4.12 -7.16 6.33
C PRO A 29 -4.77 -5.79 6.45
N SER A 30 -4.51 -5.11 7.57
CA SER A 30 -5.03 -3.76 7.78
C SER A 30 -4.61 -2.86 6.64
N GLN A 31 -5.47 -1.91 6.29
CA GLN A 31 -5.16 -0.95 5.24
C GLN A 31 -3.88 -0.19 5.61
N PRO A 32 -2.85 -0.18 4.74
CA PRO A 32 -1.59 0.48 5.05
C PRO A 32 -1.77 1.99 5.08
N GLN A 33 -0.95 2.65 5.88
CA GLN A 33 -0.99 4.09 6.07
C GLN A 33 0.27 4.72 5.50
N LEU A 34 0.08 5.75 4.68
CA LEU A 34 1.15 6.57 4.15
C LEU A 34 1.46 7.67 5.18
N GLY A 35 2.70 7.72 5.67
CA GLY A 35 3.11 8.64 6.73
C GLY A 35 3.47 10.02 6.21
N GLU A 36 4.62 10.53 6.63
CA GLU A 36 5.10 11.85 6.20
C GLU A 36 5.97 11.72 4.94
N LEU A 37 5.96 12.75 4.09
CA LEU A 37 6.82 12.88 2.91
C LEU A 37 7.71 14.11 3.08
N THR A 38 9.01 13.89 3.07
CA THR A 38 10.02 14.93 3.24
C THR A 38 10.94 15.00 2.03
N ALA A 39 11.35 16.20 1.65
CA ALA A 39 12.43 16.42 0.69
C ALA A 39 13.76 16.51 1.46
N SER A 40 14.53 15.42 1.48
CA SER A 40 15.74 15.32 2.31
C SER A 40 16.97 15.93 1.63
N HIS A 41 17.14 15.73 0.33
CA HIS A 41 18.27 16.24 -0.44
C HIS A 41 17.80 16.97 -1.68
N VAL A 42 17.94 18.30 -1.69
CA VAL A 42 17.51 19.15 -2.80
C VAL A 42 18.74 19.70 -3.51
N THR A 43 18.81 19.49 -4.82
CA THR A 43 19.82 20.03 -5.72
C THR A 43 19.16 20.86 -6.81
N PRO A 44 19.92 21.67 -7.56
CA PRO A 44 19.38 22.45 -8.68
C PRO A 44 18.63 21.64 -9.74
N THR A 45 18.92 20.34 -9.86
CA THR A 45 18.37 19.48 -10.92
C THR A 45 17.72 18.20 -10.40
N SER A 46 17.71 17.98 -9.08
CA SER A 46 17.13 16.78 -8.50
C SER A 46 16.66 16.98 -7.06
N VAL A 47 15.68 16.18 -6.65
CA VAL A 47 15.20 16.13 -5.26
C VAL A 47 15.13 14.68 -4.82
N GLN A 48 15.71 14.37 -3.66
CA GLN A 48 15.51 13.12 -2.95
C GLN A 48 14.32 13.28 -2.01
N LEU A 49 13.32 12.43 -2.20
CA LEU A 49 12.13 12.33 -1.37
C LEU A 49 12.26 11.13 -0.45
N GLU A 50 11.83 11.28 0.79
CA GLU A 50 11.81 10.24 1.82
C GLU A 50 10.44 10.17 2.46
N TRP A 51 9.99 8.97 2.81
CA TRP A 51 8.71 8.78 3.44
C TRP A 51 8.67 7.66 4.46
N THR A 52 7.68 7.75 5.34
CA THR A 52 7.42 6.75 6.38
C THR A 52 6.13 5.97 6.13
N ILE A 53 6.07 4.76 6.67
CA ILE A 53 4.90 3.87 6.62
C ILE A 53 4.63 3.48 8.08
N PRO A 54 3.75 4.21 8.80
CA PRO A 54 3.45 3.92 10.20
C PRO A 54 2.74 2.57 10.39
N GLU A 55 1.98 2.11 9.39
CA GLU A 55 1.22 0.86 9.48
C GLU A 55 1.11 0.18 8.12
N GLY A 56 1.21 -1.15 8.13
CA GLY A 56 1.01 -2.02 6.95
C GLY A 56 2.16 -1.95 5.94
N THR A 57 1.91 -2.52 4.75
CA THR A 57 2.84 -2.54 3.63
C THR A 57 2.12 -2.17 2.34
N PHE A 58 2.83 -1.50 1.43
CA PHE A 58 2.34 -1.17 0.10
C PHE A 58 3.01 -2.06 -0.94
N ASP A 59 2.30 -2.35 -2.03
CA ASP A 59 2.84 -3.12 -3.15
C ASP A 59 3.80 -2.27 -3.99
N SER A 60 3.45 -1.00 -4.17
CA SER A 60 4.26 0.00 -4.88
C SER A 60 3.85 1.41 -4.48
N PHE A 61 4.70 2.37 -4.82
CA PHE A 61 4.38 3.78 -4.71
C PHE A 61 4.43 4.45 -6.08
N THR A 62 3.82 5.62 -6.14
CA THR A 62 3.86 6.47 -7.31
C THR A 62 4.01 7.91 -6.88
N VAL A 63 5.07 8.57 -7.34
CA VAL A 63 5.27 9.99 -7.15
C VAL A 63 4.75 10.72 -8.38
N GLN A 64 3.88 11.70 -8.16
CA GLN A 64 3.35 12.59 -9.18
C GLN A 64 3.80 14.02 -8.92
N TYR A 65 4.38 14.64 -9.93
CA TYR A 65 4.78 16.04 -9.90
C TYR A 65 4.47 16.72 -11.22
N LYS A 66 4.52 18.05 -11.27
CA LYS A 66 4.47 18.80 -12.53
C LYS A 66 5.87 19.25 -12.86
N ASP A 67 6.31 19.03 -14.10
CA ASP A 67 7.57 19.60 -14.57
C ASP A 67 7.48 21.12 -14.75
N ALA A 68 8.59 21.77 -15.15
CA ALA A 68 8.65 23.21 -15.34
C ALA A 68 7.75 23.72 -16.47
N GLN A 69 7.33 22.84 -17.37
CA GLN A 69 6.39 23.10 -18.46
C GLN A 69 4.94 22.87 -18.02
N GLY A 70 4.73 22.45 -16.78
CA GLY A 70 3.41 22.17 -16.20
C GLY A 70 2.84 20.80 -16.57
N GLN A 71 3.61 19.94 -17.25
CA GLN A 71 3.16 18.59 -17.62
C GLN A 71 3.24 17.65 -16.41
N PRO A 72 2.22 16.80 -16.20
CA PRO A 72 2.23 15.83 -15.12
C PRO A 72 3.23 14.70 -15.42
N GLN A 73 4.19 14.52 -14.53
CA GLN A 73 5.16 13.43 -14.53
C GLN A 73 4.80 12.41 -13.45
N VAL A 74 5.08 11.14 -13.75
CA VAL A 74 4.76 10.01 -12.87
C VAL A 74 5.99 9.12 -12.75
N LEU A 75 6.44 8.92 -11.51
CA LEU A 75 7.59 8.08 -11.19
C LEU A 75 7.13 6.89 -10.33
N PRO A 76 7.17 5.65 -10.86
CA PRO A 76 6.90 4.45 -10.07
C PRO A 76 8.05 4.17 -9.10
N VAL A 77 7.72 3.64 -7.93
CA VAL A 77 8.72 3.22 -6.93
C VAL A 77 8.28 1.88 -6.33
N ASP A 78 9.24 1.03 -6.03
CA ASP A 78 8.99 -0.27 -5.38
C ASP A 78 8.38 -0.10 -3.98
N GLY A 79 7.49 -1.02 -3.59
CA GLY A 79 6.80 -0.99 -2.28
C GLY A 79 7.71 -1.14 -1.07
N GLU A 80 8.91 -1.68 -1.27
CA GLU A 80 9.95 -1.79 -0.22
C GLU A 80 10.82 -0.52 -0.11
N SER A 81 10.68 0.43 -1.02
CA SER A 81 11.44 1.67 -0.98
C SER A 81 10.83 2.67 0.02
N ARG A 82 11.69 3.43 0.68
CA ARG A 82 11.33 4.56 1.56
C ARG A 82 11.96 5.87 1.09
N THR A 83 12.61 5.84 -0.07
CA THR A 83 13.36 6.94 -0.66
C THR A 83 13.28 6.85 -2.18
N VAL A 84 13.19 7.99 -2.86
CA VAL A 84 13.34 8.07 -4.32
C VAL A 84 13.99 9.38 -4.73
N THR A 85 14.86 9.32 -5.74
CA THR A 85 15.42 10.51 -6.38
C THR A 85 14.58 10.88 -7.61
N VAL A 86 14.11 12.12 -7.65
CA VAL A 86 13.46 12.71 -8.83
C VAL A 86 14.51 13.53 -9.58
N PRO A 87 14.99 13.06 -10.76
CA PRO A 87 15.95 13.79 -11.58
C PRO A 87 15.25 14.79 -12.53
N ASP A 88 16.05 15.44 -13.38
CA ASP A 88 15.60 16.26 -14.51
C ASP A 88 14.71 17.47 -14.12
N LEU A 89 14.94 18.03 -12.95
CA LEU A 89 14.28 19.25 -12.48
C LEU A 89 15.00 20.50 -13.01
N VAL A 90 14.25 21.59 -13.14
CA VAL A 90 14.76 22.90 -13.54
C VAL A 90 15.14 23.70 -12.30
N PRO A 91 16.33 24.35 -12.26
CA PRO A 91 16.73 25.17 -11.12
C PRO A 91 15.81 26.37 -10.87
N SER A 92 15.78 26.83 -9.62
CA SER A 92 14.99 27.97 -9.15
C SER A 92 13.49 27.83 -9.41
N HIS A 93 12.98 26.60 -9.32
CA HIS A 93 11.58 26.30 -9.57
C HIS A 93 10.96 25.59 -8.38
N ARG A 94 9.74 25.99 -8.02
CA ARG A 94 9.00 25.35 -6.92
C ARG A 94 8.24 24.15 -7.47
N TYR A 95 8.59 22.97 -6.97
CA TYR A 95 7.93 21.72 -7.28
C TYR A 95 7.00 21.29 -6.15
N LYS A 96 5.87 20.68 -6.52
CA LYS A 96 4.98 19.98 -5.59
C LYS A 96 4.97 18.51 -5.97
N PHE A 97 5.44 17.67 -5.04
CA PHE A 97 5.45 16.23 -5.18
C PHE A 97 4.27 15.64 -4.41
N ASN A 98 3.53 14.74 -5.04
CA ASN A 98 2.43 13.99 -4.42
C ASN A 98 2.76 12.52 -4.50
N MET A 99 2.82 11.84 -3.37
CA MET A 99 3.06 10.41 -3.33
C MET A 99 1.76 9.66 -3.03
N TYR A 100 1.56 8.58 -3.77
CA TYR A 100 0.48 7.63 -3.59
C TYR A 100 1.06 6.25 -3.31
N GLY A 101 0.43 5.50 -2.41
CA GLY A 101 0.74 4.08 -2.21
C GLY A 101 -0.32 3.19 -2.88
N VAL A 102 0.10 2.07 -3.44
CA VAL A 102 -0.77 1.05 -4.04
C VAL A 102 -0.87 -0.13 -3.09
N TRP A 103 -2.10 -0.55 -2.81
CA TRP A 103 -2.41 -1.71 -1.97
C TRP A 103 -3.53 -2.54 -2.59
N GLY A 104 -3.19 -3.72 -3.10
CA GLY A 104 -4.03 -4.57 -3.93
C GLY A 104 -4.52 -3.83 -5.18
N ARG A 105 -5.79 -3.44 -5.18
CA ARG A 105 -6.43 -2.67 -6.27
C ARG A 105 -6.76 -1.23 -5.86
N LYS A 106 -6.34 -0.82 -4.67
CA LYS A 106 -6.63 0.50 -4.10
C LYS A 106 -5.38 1.38 -4.19
N ARG A 107 -5.60 2.67 -4.40
CA ARG A 107 -4.58 3.71 -4.30
C ARG A 107 -4.87 4.57 -3.07
N LEU A 108 -3.91 4.69 -2.17
CA LEU A 108 -4.00 5.43 -0.92
C LEU A 108 -3.11 6.69 -0.97
N GLY A 109 -3.47 7.71 -0.19
CA GLY A 109 -2.84 9.04 -0.21
C GLY A 109 -3.75 10.11 -0.88
N PRO A 110 -3.19 11.21 -1.43
CA PRO A 110 -1.77 11.52 -1.48
C PRO A 110 -1.25 12.07 -0.17
N ILE A 111 0.05 11.92 0.03
CA ILE A 111 0.82 12.84 0.88
C ILE A 111 1.65 13.74 -0.03
N SER A 112 1.86 14.98 0.39
CA SER A 112 2.48 15.99 -0.46
C SER A 112 3.63 16.66 0.25
N THR A 113 4.64 17.04 -0.52
CA THR A 113 5.73 17.87 -0.06
C THR A 113 6.10 18.86 -1.17
N ASP A 114 6.68 19.99 -0.79
CA ASP A 114 7.17 20.98 -1.72
C ASP A 114 8.66 21.22 -1.54
N ALA A 115 9.35 21.45 -2.65
CA ALA A 115 10.77 21.78 -2.66
C ALA A 115 11.06 22.81 -3.74
N VAL A 116 12.07 23.63 -3.50
CA VAL A 116 12.61 24.56 -4.49
C VAL A 116 14.00 24.07 -4.85
N THR A 117 14.17 23.68 -6.11
CA THR A 117 15.47 23.31 -6.69
C THR A 117 16.34 24.52 -6.91
#